data_AF-A0ABD1RCB5-F1
#
_entry.id   AF-A0ABD1RCB5-F1
#
_cell.length_a   1.000
_cell.length_b   1.000
_cell.length_c   1.000
_cell.angle_alpha   90.00
_cell.angle_beta   90.00
_cell.angle_gamma   90.00
#
_symmetry.space_group_name_H-M   'P 1'
#
loop_
_entity.id
_entity.type
_entity.pdbx_description
1 polymer ?
#
loop_
_entity_poly.entity_id
_entity_poly.type
_entity_poly.pdbx_seq_one_letter_code
_entity_poly.pdbx_strand_id
1 'polypeptide(L)'
;MEFIIVIGLNFDNEEEVRPNIYQSKRLLNEYFYGKTTVTPAKLEFAFDACTVMDDKYKLRLVYILETVLRCKHHKTSIDVFCLDVIHDVEVLNAYPWGQRSFLDIMHAFKRLHTMKGSKSDRKYDVYVFPLAVQINGYKKSVDEGPEDVKLAGDEHP
;
A
#
# COMPACT_ATOMS: atom_id res chain seq x y z
N MET A 1 -8.45 -5.22 -16.50
CA MET A 1 -9.24 -5.64 -15.32
C MET A 1 -8.55 -6.73 -14.50
N GLU A 2 -7.40 -7.28 -14.91
CA GLU A 2 -6.75 -8.42 -14.24
C GLU A 2 -6.11 -8.11 -12.88
N PHE A 3 -5.87 -6.83 -12.54
CA PHE A 3 -5.35 -6.44 -11.23
C PHE A 3 -6.39 -6.51 -10.10
N ILE A 4 -7.69 -6.47 -10.42
CA ILE A 4 -8.80 -6.50 -9.44
C ILE A 4 -8.91 -7.90 -8.81
N ILE A 5 -8.64 -8.95 -9.60
CA ILE A 5 -8.86 -10.35 -9.21
C ILE A 5 -7.79 -10.85 -8.22
N VAL A 6 -6.58 -10.27 -8.24
CA VAL A 6 -5.45 -10.79 -7.44
C VAL A 6 -5.55 -10.42 -5.95
N ILE A 7 -6.31 -9.37 -5.59
CA ILE A 7 -6.31 -8.83 -4.21
C ILE A 7 -7.71 -8.81 -3.57
N GLY A 8 -8.79 -8.96 -4.35
CA GLY A 8 -10.16 -9.01 -3.80
C GLY A 8 -10.61 -7.73 -3.08
N LEU A 9 -9.99 -6.58 -3.38
CA LEU A 9 -10.29 -5.29 -2.74
C LEU A 9 -11.30 -4.50 -3.56
N ASN A 10 -12.17 -3.75 -2.87
CA ASN A 10 -13.17 -2.90 -3.54
C ASN A 10 -12.51 -1.76 -4.35
N PHE A 11 -13.09 -1.42 -5.49
CA PHE A 11 -12.65 -0.40 -6.45
C PHE A 11 -13.67 0.73 -6.68
N ASP A 12 -14.72 0.81 -5.85
CA ASP A 12 -15.67 1.92 -5.85
C ASP A 12 -15.00 3.30 -5.68
N ASN A 13 -15.71 4.37 -6.01
CA ASN A 13 -15.16 5.73 -5.93
C ASN A 13 -15.00 6.21 -4.48
N GLU A 14 -13.76 6.37 -4.01
CA GLU A 14 -13.43 6.86 -2.67
C GLU A 14 -14.13 8.20 -2.35
N GLU A 15 -14.22 9.11 -3.32
CA GLU A 15 -14.83 10.44 -3.11
C GLU A 15 -16.34 10.37 -2.85
N GLU A 16 -17.00 9.33 -3.35
CA GLU A 16 -18.44 9.09 -3.13
C GLU A 16 -18.69 8.33 -1.82
N VAL A 17 -17.78 7.43 -1.44
CA VAL A 17 -17.92 6.59 -0.24
C VAL A 17 -17.52 7.35 1.04
N ARG A 18 -16.42 8.11 0.99
CA ARG A 18 -15.81 8.76 2.16
C ARG A 18 -16.76 9.67 2.95
N PRO A 19 -17.63 10.49 2.34
CA PRO A 19 -18.56 11.37 3.08
C PRO A 19 -19.61 10.60 3.91
N ASN A 20 -19.91 9.36 3.53
CA ASN A 20 -20.94 8.53 4.17
C ASN A 20 -20.41 7.73 5.37
N ILE A 21 -19.10 7.79 5.64
CA ILE A 21 -18.46 7.03 6.71
C ILE A 21 -18.55 7.81 8.03
N TYR A 22 -19.03 7.12 9.06
CA TYR A 22 -19.11 7.67 10.41
C TYR A 22 -17.72 8.04 10.95
N GLN A 23 -17.54 9.31 11.32
CA GLN A 23 -16.25 9.83 11.80
C GLN A 23 -16.12 9.71 13.32
N SER A 24 -15.72 8.52 13.77
CA SER A 24 -15.41 8.25 15.17
C SER A 24 -14.07 8.85 15.57
N LYS A 25 -14.09 10.11 16.03
CA LYS A 25 -12.89 10.78 16.57
C LYS A 25 -12.39 10.18 17.89
N ARG A 26 -12.97 9.10 18.41
CA ARG A 26 -12.61 8.50 19.70
C ARG A 26 -11.16 8.05 19.73
N LEU A 27 -10.74 7.17 18.80
CA LEU A 27 -9.37 6.66 18.78
C LEU A 27 -8.34 7.79 18.57
N LEU A 28 -8.70 8.77 17.73
CA LEU A 28 -7.86 9.94 17.49
C LEU A 28 -7.68 10.79 18.77
N ASN A 29 -8.75 11.02 19.50
CA ASN A 29 -8.72 11.82 20.73
C ASN A 29 -8.02 11.09 21.87
N GLU A 30 -8.28 9.80 22.01
CA GLU A 30 -7.81 8.97 23.12
C GLU A 30 -6.32 8.61 23.01
N TYR A 31 -5.87 8.21 21.82
CA TYR A 31 -4.49 7.73 21.61
C TYR A 31 -3.56 8.78 21.00
N PHE A 32 -4.12 9.81 20.35
CA PHE A 32 -3.33 10.83 19.63
C PHE A 32 -3.65 12.26 20.06
N TYR A 33 -4.45 12.45 21.12
CA TYR A 33 -4.80 13.77 21.65
C TYR A 33 -5.41 14.71 20.59
N GLY A 34 -6.16 14.15 19.64
CA GLY A 34 -6.79 14.90 18.56
C GLY A 34 -5.83 15.40 17.47
N LYS A 35 -4.55 15.01 17.51
CA LYS A 35 -3.55 15.44 16.52
C LYS A 35 -3.76 14.72 15.19
N THR A 36 -3.94 15.47 14.12
CA THR A 36 -4.08 14.92 12.76
C THR A 36 -2.77 14.42 12.16
N THR A 37 -1.62 14.88 12.68
CA THR A 37 -0.29 14.42 12.25
C THR A 37 0.16 13.19 13.03
N VAL A 38 -0.40 12.04 12.67
CA VAL A 38 -0.04 10.73 13.20
C VAL A 38 0.93 10.03 12.24
N THR A 39 2.05 9.50 12.73
CA THR A 39 3.01 8.72 11.92
C THR A 39 2.92 7.24 12.30
N PRO A 40 3.37 6.32 11.43
CA PRO A 40 3.47 4.89 11.78
C PRO A 40 4.19 4.63 13.10
N ALA A 41 5.28 5.35 13.40
CA ALA A 41 5.98 5.24 14.69
C ALA A 41 5.10 5.63 15.90
N LYS A 42 4.21 6.62 15.75
CA LYS A 42 3.25 6.97 16.81
C LYS A 42 2.15 5.92 16.95
N LEU A 43 1.73 5.28 15.85
CA LEU A 43 0.80 4.15 15.89
C LEU A 43 1.41 2.95 16.62
N GLU A 44 2.67 2.62 16.34
CA GLU A 44 3.43 1.59 17.07
C GLU A 44 3.41 1.83 18.56
N PHE A 45 3.84 3.02 18.98
CA PHE A 45 3.80 3.41 20.37
C PHE A 45 2.39 3.32 20.98
N ALA A 46 1.37 3.75 20.24
CA ALA A 46 -0.02 3.73 20.71
C ALA A 46 -0.54 2.30 20.95
N PHE A 47 -0.30 1.35 20.05
CA PHE A 47 -0.77 -0.03 20.27
C PHE A 47 0.07 -0.80 21.29
N ASP A 48 1.34 -0.43 21.48
CA ASP A 48 2.19 -1.00 22.53
C ASP A 48 1.74 -0.54 23.91
N ALA A 49 1.35 0.73 24.05
CA ALA A 49 0.80 1.29 25.27
C ALA A 49 -0.69 0.93 25.53
N CYS A 50 -1.43 0.53 24.49
CA CYS A 50 -2.84 0.21 24.58
C CYS A 50 -3.09 -1.13 25.31
N THR A 51 -3.96 -1.09 26.32
CA THR A 51 -4.39 -2.25 27.10
C THR A 51 -5.74 -2.81 26.66
N VAL A 52 -6.56 -2.00 25.97
CA VAL A 52 -7.87 -2.40 25.45
C VAL A 52 -7.66 -3.21 24.18
N MET A 53 -7.96 -4.51 24.23
CA MET A 53 -7.67 -5.45 23.13
C MET A 53 -8.32 -5.07 21.79
N ASP A 54 -9.56 -4.58 21.80
CA ASP A 54 -10.27 -4.12 20.60
C ASP A 54 -9.55 -2.92 19.94
N ASP A 55 -9.21 -1.91 20.74
CA ASP A 55 -8.48 -0.73 20.27
C ASP A 55 -7.08 -1.09 19.79
N LYS A 56 -6.40 -2.00 20.48
CA LYS A 56 -5.10 -2.51 20.08
C LYS A 56 -5.15 -3.18 18.71
N TYR A 57 -6.16 -4.02 18.47
CA TYR A 57 -6.40 -4.64 17.17
C TYR A 57 -6.64 -3.59 16.08
N LYS A 58 -7.52 -2.63 16.36
CA LYS A 58 -7.85 -1.49 15.49
C LYS A 58 -6.63 -0.66 15.11
N LEU A 59 -5.83 -0.24 16.08
CA LEU A 59 -4.60 0.53 15.86
C LEU A 59 -3.57 -0.26 15.03
N ARG A 60 -3.41 -1.56 15.30
CA ARG A 60 -2.51 -2.43 14.55
C ARG A 60 -2.98 -2.64 13.11
N LEU A 61 -4.28 -2.71 12.89
CA LEU A 61 -4.87 -2.83 11.56
C LEU A 61 -4.62 -1.58 10.72
N VAL A 62 -4.81 -0.38 11.30
CA VAL A 62 -4.45 0.89 10.65
C VAL A 62 -2.98 0.94 10.30
N TYR A 63 -2.10 0.47 11.19
CA TYR A 63 -0.68 0.38 10.92
C TYR A 63 -0.40 -0.50 9.69
N ILE A 64 -0.98 -1.70 9.61
CA ILE A 64 -0.81 -2.61 8.47
C ILE A 64 -1.36 -1.98 7.18
N LEU A 65 -2.55 -1.38 7.22
CA LEU A 65 -3.14 -0.71 6.06
C LEU A 65 -2.24 0.41 5.52
N GLU A 66 -1.73 1.26 6.40
CA GLU A 66 -0.93 2.40 5.98
C GLU A 66 0.50 2.00 5.53
N THR A 67 1.10 0.99 6.16
CA THR A 67 2.48 0.57 5.85
C THR A 67 2.56 -0.46 4.73
N VAL A 68 1.73 -1.51 4.77
CA VAL A 68 1.77 -2.63 3.82
C VAL A 68 0.95 -2.31 2.58
N LEU A 69 -0.32 -1.95 2.76
CA LEU A 69 -1.22 -1.74 1.63
C LEU A 69 -0.90 -0.43 0.89
N ARG A 70 -0.66 0.66 1.63
CA ARG A 70 -0.39 1.98 1.04
C ARG A 70 1.10 2.28 0.87
N CYS A 71 1.98 1.37 1.27
CA CYS A 71 3.44 1.51 1.14
C CYS A 71 4.00 2.80 1.77
N LYS A 72 3.35 3.35 2.81
CA LYS A 72 3.83 4.61 3.39
C LYS A 72 5.08 4.39 4.22
N HIS A 73 6.05 5.28 4.01
CA HIS A 73 7.27 5.32 4.80
C HIS A 73 6.98 5.74 6.25
N HIS A 74 7.74 5.21 7.22
CA HIS A 74 7.53 5.42 8.66
C HIS A 74 7.53 6.90 9.14
N LYS A 75 8.07 7.82 8.32
CA LYS A 75 8.11 9.27 8.59
C LYS A 75 6.94 10.04 7.97
N THR A 76 6.15 9.41 7.12
CA THR A 76 5.01 10.03 6.45
C THR A 76 3.79 9.93 7.35
N SER A 77 3.02 11.02 7.47
CA SER A 77 1.78 10.99 8.22
C SER A 77 0.78 10.03 7.58
N ILE A 78 0.11 9.23 8.41
CA ILE A 78 -1.00 8.39 7.99
C ILE A 78 -2.21 9.26 7.62
N ASP A 79 -3.15 8.69 6.86
CA ASP A 79 -4.47 9.30 6.79
C ASP A 79 -5.27 8.91 8.04
N VAL A 80 -5.51 9.89 8.91
CA VAL A 80 -6.27 9.65 10.15
C VAL A 80 -7.70 9.19 9.90
N PHE A 81 -8.24 9.41 8.71
CA PHE A 81 -9.53 8.86 8.30
C PHE A 81 -9.56 7.32 8.32
N CYS A 82 -8.40 6.65 8.20
CA CYS A 82 -8.36 5.20 8.37
C CYS A 82 -8.81 4.76 9.77
N LEU A 83 -8.68 5.61 10.80
CA LEU A 83 -9.21 5.34 12.15
C LEU A 83 -10.74 5.37 12.19
N ASP A 84 -11.38 6.13 11.30
CA ASP A 84 -12.83 6.16 11.17
C ASP A 84 -13.33 4.90 10.43
N VAL A 85 -12.65 4.51 9.35
CA VAL A 85 -13.00 3.33 8.54
C VAL A 85 -12.95 2.04 9.36
N ILE A 86 -11.91 1.84 10.16
CA ILE A 86 -11.71 0.62 10.97
C ILE A 86 -12.60 0.55 12.21
N HIS A 87 -13.40 1.58 12.49
CA HIS A 87 -14.34 1.55 13.61
C HIS A 87 -15.39 0.45 13.42
N ASP A 88 -15.75 0.21 12.17
CA ASP A 88 -16.76 -0.75 11.72
C ASP A 88 -16.14 -1.70 10.69
N VAL A 89 -16.23 -3.01 10.94
CA VAL A 89 -15.63 -4.05 10.10
C VAL A 89 -16.33 -4.15 8.75
N GLU A 90 -17.65 -3.91 8.68
CA GLU A 90 -18.38 -3.90 7.42
C GLU A 90 -17.94 -2.72 6.56
N VAL A 91 -17.77 -1.54 7.17
CA VAL A 91 -17.24 -0.34 6.49
C VAL A 91 -15.82 -0.58 6.00
N LEU A 92 -14.97 -1.19 6.83
CA LEU A 92 -13.61 -1.57 6.44
C LEU A 92 -13.59 -2.47 5.20
N ASN A 93 -14.43 -3.50 5.16
CA ASN A 93 -14.46 -4.46 4.05
C ASN A 93 -15.05 -3.84 2.77
N ALA A 94 -16.03 -2.96 2.91
CA ALA A 94 -16.65 -2.27 1.79
C ALA A 94 -15.83 -1.09 1.28
N TYR A 95 -14.86 -0.57 2.05
CA TYR A 95 -14.10 0.60 1.64
C TYR A 95 -13.21 0.31 0.40
N PRO A 96 -13.09 1.24 -0.57
CA PRO A 96 -12.40 1.02 -1.83
C PRO A 96 -10.87 1.06 -1.72
N TRP A 97 -10.31 0.15 -0.92
CA TRP A 97 -8.88 -0.03 -0.73
C TRP A 97 -8.12 -0.29 -2.03
N GLY A 98 -8.78 -0.95 -2.99
CA GLY A 98 -8.21 -1.26 -4.31
C GLY A 98 -7.98 0.01 -5.13
N GLN A 99 -9.01 0.86 -5.26
CA GLN A 99 -8.87 2.14 -5.97
C GLN A 99 -7.81 3.01 -5.29
N ARG A 100 -7.88 3.10 -3.96
CA ARG A 100 -6.99 3.93 -3.16
C ARG A 100 -5.53 3.54 -3.28
N SER A 101 -5.21 2.26 -3.12
CA SER A 101 -3.85 1.73 -3.26
C SER A 101 -3.32 1.87 -4.69
N PHE A 102 -4.18 1.66 -5.69
CA PHE A 102 -3.83 1.89 -7.09
C PHE A 102 -3.43 3.34 -7.36
N LEU A 103 -4.18 4.32 -6.84
CA LEU A 103 -3.85 5.74 -6.98
C LEU A 103 -2.54 6.10 -6.26
N ASP A 104 -2.31 5.56 -5.07
CA ASP A 104 -1.04 5.75 -4.34
C ASP A 104 0.16 5.22 -5.15
N ILE A 105 0.03 4.03 -5.77
CA ILE A 105 1.04 3.46 -6.66
C ILE A 105 1.25 4.35 -7.89
N MET A 106 0.19 4.78 -8.55
CA MET A 106 0.26 5.66 -9.73
C MET A 106 0.95 6.99 -9.42
N HIS A 107 0.68 7.58 -8.25
CA HIS A 107 1.38 8.78 -7.80
C HIS A 107 2.87 8.53 -7.53
N ALA A 108 3.22 7.40 -6.91
CA ALA A 108 4.62 7.03 -6.70
C ALA A 108 5.37 6.87 -8.03
N PHE A 109 4.75 6.19 -9.01
CA PHE A 109 5.29 6.07 -10.36
C PHE A 109 5.47 7.41 -11.06
N LYS A 110 4.45 8.27 -11.02
CA LYS A 110 4.53 9.61 -11.63
C LYS A 110 5.66 10.42 -11.01
N ARG A 111 5.84 10.35 -9.68
CA ARG A 111 6.98 10.98 -9.00
C ARG A 111 8.31 10.42 -9.49
N LEU A 112 8.46 9.10 -9.59
CA LEU A 112 9.68 8.47 -10.11
C LEU A 112 9.99 8.94 -11.55
N HIS A 113 8.98 8.99 -12.42
CA HIS A 113 9.17 9.36 -13.82
C HIS A 113 9.39 10.86 -14.04
N THR A 114 8.82 11.72 -13.18
CA THR A 114 9.04 13.18 -13.21
C THR A 114 10.36 13.59 -12.53
N MET A 115 10.92 12.77 -11.64
CA MET A 115 12.22 13.00 -10.99
C MET A 115 13.43 12.60 -11.84
N LYS A 116 13.22 12.26 -13.12
CA LYS A 116 14.26 11.93 -14.11
C LYS A 116 15.11 13.17 -14.42
N GLY A 117 16.02 13.52 -13.50
CA GLY A 117 16.88 14.70 -13.59
C GLY A 117 17.72 15.01 -12.34
N SER A 118 17.33 14.57 -11.14
CA SER A 118 18.17 14.77 -9.94
C SER A 118 18.95 13.50 -9.59
N LYS A 119 20.26 13.50 -9.84
CA LYS A 119 21.22 12.50 -9.35
C LYS A 119 21.36 12.56 -7.81
N SER A 120 20.30 12.28 -7.07
CA SER A 120 20.43 11.93 -5.66
C SER A 120 19.94 10.52 -5.50
N ASP A 121 20.89 9.63 -5.24
CA ASP A 121 20.74 8.21 -4.92
C ASP A 121 19.87 8.06 -3.66
N ARG A 122 18.57 8.25 -3.81
CA ARG A 122 17.61 8.02 -2.74
C ARG A 122 17.10 6.62 -2.94
N LYS A 123 17.63 5.70 -2.14
CA LYS A 123 16.99 4.42 -1.78
C LYS A 123 15.56 4.72 -1.34
N TYR A 124 14.65 4.85 -2.29
CA TYR A 124 13.26 4.64 -2.01
C TYR A 124 13.11 3.14 -1.97
N ASP A 125 12.82 2.70 -0.76
CA ASP A 125 12.36 1.39 -0.38
C ASP A 125 11.12 1.02 -1.19
N VAL A 126 11.41 0.58 -2.41
CA VAL A 126 10.55 -0.09 -3.39
C VAL A 126 10.20 -1.46 -2.79
N TYR A 127 9.48 -1.53 -1.67
CA TYR A 127 9.25 -2.81 -0.97
C TYR A 127 8.07 -3.63 -1.51
N VAL A 128 7.13 -3.02 -2.24
CA VAL A 128 5.94 -3.75 -2.75
C VAL A 128 5.85 -3.73 -4.28
N PHE A 129 6.51 -2.76 -4.91
CA PHE A 129 6.64 -2.70 -6.35
C PHE A 129 7.37 -3.90 -7.00
N PRO A 130 8.35 -4.57 -6.36
CA PRO A 130 9.01 -5.71 -6.97
C PRO A 130 8.08 -6.91 -7.04
N LEU A 131 7.14 -7.13 -6.09
CA LEU A 131 6.30 -8.33 -6.14
C LEU A 131 5.36 -8.31 -7.35
N ALA A 132 4.68 -7.20 -7.62
CA ALA A 132 3.77 -7.11 -8.77
C ALA A 132 4.53 -7.17 -10.12
N VAL A 133 5.75 -6.63 -10.19
CA VAL A 133 6.61 -6.72 -11.38
C VAL A 133 7.25 -8.10 -11.52
N GLN A 134 7.66 -8.75 -10.43
CA GLN A 134 8.26 -10.09 -10.41
C GLN A 134 7.24 -11.17 -10.79
N ILE A 135 5.98 -11.05 -10.34
CA ILE A 135 4.91 -11.99 -10.71
C ILE A 135 4.63 -11.95 -12.23
N ASN A 136 4.77 -10.77 -12.86
CA ASN A 136 4.60 -10.66 -14.31
C ASN A 136 5.86 -11.08 -15.10
N GLY A 137 7.05 -10.89 -14.52
CA GLY A 137 8.31 -11.36 -15.10
C GLY A 137 8.42 -12.89 -15.12
N TYR A 138 7.99 -13.56 -14.04
CA TYR A 138 8.03 -15.02 -13.94
C TYR A 138 7.06 -15.69 -14.92
N LYS A 139 5.88 -15.11 -15.13
CA LYS A 139 4.90 -15.60 -16.12
C LYS A 139 5.46 -15.61 -17.54
N LYS A 140 6.15 -14.53 -17.94
CA LYS A 140 6.83 -14.46 -19.24
C LYS A 140 7.95 -15.48 -19.40
N SER A 141 8.76 -15.72 -18.36
CA SER A 141 9.84 -16.71 -18.42
C SER A 141 9.38 -18.17 -18.38
N VAL A 142 8.12 -18.43 -17.99
CA VAL A 142 7.53 -19.78 -18.01
C VAL A 142 6.79 -20.05 -19.32
N ASP A 143 6.25 -18.99 -19.95
CA ASP A 143 5.63 -19.08 -21.28
C ASP A 143 6.65 -19.03 -22.44
N GLU A 144 7.85 -18.49 -22.21
CA GLU A 144 8.99 -18.58 -23.12
C GLU A 144 9.91 -19.74 -22.67
N GLY A 145 9.66 -20.94 -23.21
CA GLY A 145 10.58 -22.07 -23.12
C GLY A 145 11.98 -21.73 -23.67
N PRO A 146 13.02 -22.52 -23.35
CA PRO A 146 14.39 -22.16 -23.68
C PRO A 146 14.56 -22.11 -25.20
N GLU A 147 14.71 -20.91 -25.77
CA GLU A 147 15.12 -20.76 -27.16
C GLU A 147 16.54 -21.33 -27.32
N ASP A 148 16.64 -22.20 -28.31
CA ASP A 148 17.81 -23.00 -28.65
C ASP A 148 19.10 -22.18 -28.72
N VAL A 149 20.10 -22.62 -27.95
CA VAL A 149 21.51 -22.29 -28.18
C VAL A 149 21.91 -22.91 -29.52
N LYS A 150 21.77 -22.15 -30.61
CA LYS A 150 22.32 -22.53 -31.90
C LYS A 150 23.83 -22.27 -31.87
N LEU A 151 24.56 -23.34 -31.61
CA LEU A 151 26.01 -23.45 -31.73
C LEU A 151 26.43 -22.96 -33.12
N ALA A 152 27.17 -21.85 -33.17
CA ALA A 152 27.94 -21.46 -34.35
C ALA A 152 29.14 -22.42 -34.43
N GLY A 153 28.98 -23.49 -35.21
CA GLY A 153 30.08 -24.33 -35.66
C GLY A 153 30.73 -23.71 -36.88
N ASP A 154 32.04 -23.51 -36.77
CA ASP A 154 32.98 -23.17 -37.83
C ASP A 154 32.81 -24.04 -39.08
N GLU A 155 32.82 -23.45 -40.28
CA GLU A 155 33.56 -23.93 -41.46
C GLU A 155 33.83 -22.73 -42.40
N HIS A 156 35.10 -22.33 -42.53
CA HIS A 156 35.60 -21.50 -43.64
C HIS A 156 36.25 -22.44 -44.70
N PRO A 157 36.23 -22.05 -45.99
CA PRO A 157 36.48 -22.91 -47.15
C PRO A 157 37.93 -23.36 -47.34
#